data_AF-A0A7K3YCF1-F1
#
_entry.id   AF-A0A7K3YCF1-F1
#
_cell.length_a   1.000
_cell.length_b   1.000
_cell.length_c   1.000
_cell.angle_alpha   90.00
_cell.angle_beta   90.00
_cell.angle_gamma   90.00
#
_symmetry.space_group_name_H-M   'P 1'
#
loop_
_entity.id
_entity.type
_entity.pdbx_description
1 polymer ?
#
loop_
_entity_poly.entity_id
_entity_poly.type
_entity_poly.pdbx_seq_one_letter_code
_entity_poly.pdbx_strand_id
1 'polypeptide(L)'
;MVQPGETIEVGHEPLVLDLVNLRNPDTFNPITGLRRYKDDNPAKRVEWVIGVPNDAYLKINDRAFGGKYGRYFLYSEKDGLLEHIIIFIPAPAATPAETATTKPPAETVIPTVTAEATTPLTQTPTPGIQAPLPGLIAAAAIGICGLLMTAGKR
;
A
#
# COMPACT_ATOMS: atom_id res chain seq x y z
N MET A 1 -7.34 -0.28 12.55
CA MET A 1 -8.75 -0.66 12.33
C MET A 1 -9.61 0.55 12.62
N VAL A 2 -10.45 0.95 11.67
CA VAL A 2 -11.26 2.18 11.76
C VAL A 2 -12.55 1.92 12.53
N GLN A 3 -13.02 2.91 13.31
CA GLN A 3 -14.27 2.88 14.07
C GLN A 3 -15.33 3.84 13.51
N PRO A 4 -16.63 3.57 13.74
CA PRO A 4 -17.69 4.49 13.36
C PRO A 4 -17.52 5.86 14.01
N GLY A 5 -17.66 6.93 13.23
CA GLY A 5 -17.50 8.31 13.67
C GLY A 5 -16.04 8.80 13.76
N GLU A 6 -15.06 7.94 13.49
CA GLU A 6 -13.64 8.29 13.57
C GLU A 6 -13.29 9.40 12.57
N THR A 7 -12.37 10.28 12.98
CA THR A 7 -11.78 11.31 12.11
C THR A 7 -10.41 10.85 11.65
N ILE A 8 -10.22 10.80 10.33
CA ILE A 8 -9.01 10.32 9.68
C ILE A 8 -8.37 11.47 8.91
N GLU A 9 -7.10 11.73 9.20
CA GLU A 9 -6.27 12.64 8.43
C GLU A 9 -5.76 11.95 7.17
N VAL A 10 -5.93 12.60 6.02
CA VAL A 10 -5.50 12.07 4.72
C VAL A 10 -4.58 13.06 4.03
N GLY A 11 -3.36 12.61 3.76
CA GLY A 11 -2.35 13.35 3.02
C GLY A 11 -2.11 12.80 1.61
N HIS A 12 -0.97 13.17 1.03
CA HIS A 12 -0.58 12.72 -0.31
C HIS A 12 -0.20 11.24 -0.36
N GLU A 13 0.36 10.75 0.75
CA GLU A 13 0.76 9.35 0.87
C GLU A 13 -0.45 8.43 1.03
N PRO A 14 -0.46 7.25 0.38
CA PRO A 14 -1.55 6.29 0.53
C PRO A 14 -1.65 5.73 1.95
N LEU A 15 -2.83 5.89 2.57
CA LEU A 15 -3.20 5.27 3.83
C LEU A 15 -4.03 4.00 3.58
N VAL A 16 -3.78 2.95 4.37
CA VAL A 16 -4.58 1.71 4.33
C VAL A 16 -5.55 1.72 5.51
N LEU A 17 -6.84 1.73 5.21
CA LEU A 17 -7.91 1.71 6.19
C LEU A 17 -8.54 0.33 6.24
N ASP A 18 -8.56 -0.27 7.42
CA ASP A 18 -9.29 -1.51 7.68
C ASP A 18 -10.73 -1.16 8.08
N LEU A 19 -11.68 -1.65 7.27
CA LEU A 19 -13.10 -1.31 7.34
C LEU A 19 -13.95 -2.41 7.98
N VAL A 20 -13.34 -3.49 8.49
CA VAL A 20 -14.06 -4.65 9.03
C VAL A 20 -15.05 -4.25 10.13
N ASN A 21 -14.65 -3.35 11.02
CA ASN A 21 -15.48 -2.86 12.12
C ASN A 21 -16.63 -1.94 11.70
N LEU A 22 -16.68 -1.56 10.43
CA LEU A 22 -17.69 -0.63 9.93
C LEU A 22 -18.78 -1.32 9.13
N ARG A 23 -18.64 -2.63 8.90
CA ARG A 23 -19.65 -3.50 8.28
C ARG A 23 -20.93 -3.50 9.11
N ASN A 24 -22.02 -3.90 8.47
CA ASN A 24 -23.27 -4.16 9.16
C ASN A 24 -23.05 -5.34 10.15
N PRO A 25 -23.29 -5.15 11.46
CA PRO A 25 -23.05 -6.20 12.46
C PRO A 25 -24.01 -7.39 12.33
N ASP A 26 -25.16 -7.21 11.67
CA ASP A 26 -26.16 -8.27 11.53
C ASP A 26 -25.87 -9.19 10.34
N THR A 27 -25.38 -8.63 9.24
CA THR A 27 -25.18 -9.35 7.96
C THR A 27 -23.71 -9.64 7.66
N PHE A 28 -22.79 -8.89 8.27
CA PHE A 28 -21.35 -8.87 7.95
C PHE A 28 -21.03 -8.60 6.46
N ASN A 29 -22.00 -8.06 5.71
CA ASN A 29 -21.81 -7.72 4.31
C ASN A 29 -20.73 -6.65 4.16
N PRO A 30 -19.94 -6.74 3.08
CA PRO A 30 -18.83 -5.83 2.90
C PRO A 30 -19.29 -4.42 2.52
N ILE A 31 -18.45 -3.45 2.87
CA ILE A 31 -18.60 -2.07 2.42
C ILE A 31 -18.08 -2.00 0.99
N THR A 32 -18.89 -1.48 0.08
CA THR A 32 -18.54 -1.36 -1.34
C THR A 32 -18.31 0.09 -1.75
N GLY A 33 -18.67 1.06 -0.90
CA GLY A 33 -18.38 2.46 -1.14
C GLY A 33 -18.49 3.35 0.08
N LEU A 34 -17.81 4.49 -0.01
CA LEU A 34 -17.97 5.63 0.89
C LEU A 34 -18.64 6.74 0.11
N ARG A 35 -19.76 7.27 0.61
CA ARG A 35 -20.58 8.27 -0.07
C ARG A 35 -20.66 9.54 0.73
N ARG A 36 -20.32 10.65 0.09
CA ARG A 36 -20.60 11.98 0.62
C ARG A 36 -21.88 12.50 0.01
N TYR A 37 -22.74 13.05 0.85
CA TYR A 37 -24.00 13.64 0.45
C TYR A 37 -23.96 15.15 0.61
N LYS A 38 -24.80 15.84 -0.18
CA LYS A 38 -24.94 17.28 -0.03
C LYS A 38 -25.45 17.63 1.36
N ASP A 39 -24.81 18.60 1.99
CA ASP A 39 -25.12 19.08 3.35
C ASP A 39 -25.11 17.94 4.39
N ASP A 40 -24.30 16.91 4.16
CA ASP A 40 -24.19 15.71 5.00
C ASP A 40 -25.53 15.01 5.28
N ASN A 41 -26.49 15.11 4.35
CA ASN A 41 -27.81 14.50 4.49
C ASN A 41 -28.03 13.40 3.45
N PRO A 42 -28.15 12.12 3.87
CA PRO A 42 -28.37 11.01 2.94
C PRO A 42 -29.66 11.05 2.12
N ALA A 43 -30.66 11.84 2.54
CA ALA A 43 -31.87 12.08 1.77
C ALA A 43 -31.66 13.06 0.59
N LYS A 44 -30.51 13.74 0.55
CA LYS A 44 -30.11 14.60 -0.56
C LYS A 44 -29.27 13.83 -1.58
N ARG A 45 -28.86 14.49 -2.66
CA ARG A 45 -28.02 13.86 -3.69
C ARG A 45 -26.62 13.52 -3.17
N VAL A 46 -26.03 12.47 -3.73
CA VAL A 46 -24.62 12.13 -3.55
C VAL A 46 -23.75 13.16 -4.28
N GLU A 47 -22.75 13.70 -3.60
CA GLU A 47 -21.77 14.66 -4.17
C GLU A 47 -20.43 14.00 -4.52
N TRP A 48 -20.06 12.92 -3.81
CA TRP A 48 -18.81 12.21 -4.06
C TRP A 48 -18.94 10.74 -3.68
N VAL A 49 -18.28 9.87 -4.43
CA VAL A 49 -18.22 8.43 -4.15
C VAL A 49 -16.77 7.97 -4.22
N ILE A 50 -16.35 7.26 -3.19
CA ILE A 50 -15.09 6.50 -3.19
C ILE A 50 -15.50 5.03 -3.22
N GLY A 51 -15.13 4.33 -4.29
CA GLY A 51 -15.33 2.89 -4.39
C GLY A 51 -14.42 2.16 -3.42
N VAL A 52 -14.92 1.10 -2.81
CA VAL A 52 -14.16 0.18 -1.96
C VAL A 52 -14.00 -1.13 -2.73
N PRO A 53 -12.89 -1.30 -3.48
CA PRO A 53 -12.73 -2.43 -4.40
C PRO A 53 -12.42 -3.75 -3.69
N ASN A 54 -11.95 -3.70 -2.44
CA ASN A 54 -11.64 -4.85 -1.62
C ASN A 54 -12.45 -4.78 -0.33
N ASP A 55 -13.00 -5.90 0.11
CA ASP A 55 -13.92 -5.96 1.24
C ASP A 55 -13.25 -5.81 2.61
N ALA A 56 -11.93 -6.01 2.71
CA ALA A 56 -11.19 -5.93 3.96
C ALA A 56 -10.58 -4.54 4.21
N TYR A 57 -10.04 -3.90 3.16
CA TYR A 57 -9.31 -2.64 3.31
C TYR A 57 -9.48 -1.69 2.13
N LEU A 58 -9.35 -0.40 2.41
CA LEU A 58 -9.36 0.68 1.44
C LEU A 58 -8.01 1.39 1.45
N LYS A 59 -7.35 1.47 0.29
CA LYS A 59 -6.17 2.32 0.10
C LYS A 59 -6.62 3.68 -0.41
N ILE A 60 -6.27 4.75 0.30
CA ILE A 60 -6.77 6.10 0.00
C ILE A 60 -5.71 7.18 0.21
N ASN A 61 -5.77 8.25 -0.58
CA ASN A 61 -4.98 9.47 -0.41
C ASN A 61 -5.81 10.70 -0.79
N ASP A 62 -5.23 11.89 -0.66
CA ASP A 62 -5.84 13.18 -0.98
C ASP A 62 -6.49 13.25 -2.37
N ARG A 63 -5.87 12.61 -3.37
CA ARG A 63 -6.37 12.58 -4.76
C ARG A 63 -7.73 11.89 -4.86
N ALA A 64 -7.98 10.86 -4.05
CA ALA A 64 -9.25 10.13 -4.06
C ALA A 64 -10.44 11.01 -3.63
N PHE A 65 -10.17 12.11 -2.90
CA PHE A 65 -11.19 13.04 -2.43
C PHE A 65 -11.43 14.19 -3.42
N GLY A 66 -10.48 14.54 -4.29
CA GLY A 66 -10.61 15.72 -5.15
C GLY A 66 -10.92 17.00 -4.36
N GLY A 67 -10.38 17.11 -3.14
CA GLY A 67 -10.67 18.20 -2.19
C GLY A 67 -12.01 18.09 -1.44
N LYS A 68 -12.80 17.02 -1.63
CA LYS A 68 -14.09 16.80 -0.98
C LYS A 68 -13.94 16.13 0.40
N TYR A 69 -13.23 16.76 1.32
CA TYR A 69 -13.13 16.31 2.73
C TYR A 69 -14.39 16.56 3.55
N GLY A 70 -14.71 15.69 4.49
CA GLY A 70 -15.89 15.79 5.35
C GLY A 70 -16.46 14.43 5.73
N ARG A 71 -17.77 14.38 5.98
CA ARG A 71 -18.48 13.15 6.38
C ARG A 71 -18.74 12.26 5.18
N TYR A 72 -18.35 11.00 5.32
CA TYR A 72 -18.65 9.93 4.38
C TYR A 72 -19.46 8.86 5.07
N PHE A 73 -20.58 8.52 4.45
CA PHE A 73 -21.49 7.47 4.89
C PHE A 73 -21.10 6.17 4.21
N LEU A 74 -21.22 5.09 4.96
CA LEU A 74 -20.88 3.77 4.46
C LEU A 74 -22.00 3.20 3.62
N TYR A 75 -21.62 2.61 2.49
CA TYR A 75 -22.54 1.96 1.58
C TYR A 75 -22.09 0.52 1.33
N SER A 76 -23.03 -0.40 1.49
CA SER A 76 -22.94 -1.77 1.01
C SER A 76 -23.88 -1.94 -0.17
N GLU A 77 -23.47 -2.66 -1.20
CA GLU A 77 -24.35 -2.98 -2.32
C GLU A 77 -25.48 -3.92 -1.92
N LYS A 78 -25.29 -4.72 -0.85
CA LYS A 78 -26.27 -5.67 -0.34
C LYS A 78 -27.24 -5.05 0.66
N ASP A 79 -26.75 -4.21 1.56
CA ASP A 79 -27.55 -3.63 2.65
C ASP A 79 -27.98 -2.18 2.38
N GLY A 80 -27.39 -1.53 1.38
CA GLY A 80 -27.59 -0.12 1.11
C GLY A 80 -26.76 0.78 2.02
N LEU A 81 -27.35 1.91 2.42
CA LEU A 81 -26.70 2.88 3.29
C LEU A 81 -26.67 2.37 4.74
N LEU A 82 -25.50 2.39 5.36
CA LEU A 82 -25.33 2.03 6.77
C LEU A 82 -25.35 3.29 7.64
N GLU A 83 -25.67 3.11 8.93
CA GLU A 83 -25.72 4.21 9.91
C GLU A 83 -24.32 4.73 10.29
N HIS A 84 -23.27 3.94 10.03
CA HIS A 84 -21.90 4.33 10.30
C HIS A 84 -21.39 5.42 9.35
N ILE A 85 -20.53 6.29 9.88
CA ILE A 85 -19.84 7.34 9.13
C ILE A 85 -18.35 7.34 9.44
N ILE A 86 -17.55 7.94 8.56
CA ILE A 86 -16.15 8.33 8.81
C ILE A 86 -16.00 9.79 8.42
N ILE A 87 -15.18 10.54 9.15
CA ILE A 87 -14.86 11.93 8.83
C ILE A 87 -13.45 11.96 8.27
N PHE A 88 -13.28 12.45 7.05
CA PHE A 88 -11.96 12.66 6.46
C PHE A 88 -11.61 14.14 6.48
N ILE A 89 -10.41 14.46 6.98
CA ILE A 89 -9.86 15.81 6.97
C ILE A 89 -8.52 15.81 6.22
N PRO A 90 -8.16 16.92 5.55
CA PRO A 90 -6.85 17.03 4.94
C PRO A 90 -5.78 16.97 6.03
N ALA A 91 -4.75 16.15 5.82
CA ALA A 91 -3.57 16.20 6.67
C ALA A 91 -2.93 17.59 6.59
N PRO A 92 -2.32 18.09 7.69
CA PRO A 92 -1.62 19.35 7.66
C PRO A 92 -0.54 19.35 6.57
N ALA A 93 -0.45 20.44 5.82
CA ALA A 93 0.62 20.60 4.84
C ALA A 93 1.96 20.45 5.56
N ALA A 94 2.83 19.57 5.06
CA ALA A 94 4.18 19.44 5.58
C ALA A 94 4.82 20.83 5.55
N THR A 95 5.12 21.38 6.74
CA THR A 95 5.92 22.60 6.82
C THR A 95 7.28 22.24 6.23
N PRO A 96 7.78 22.95 5.21
CA PRO A 96 9.11 22.70 4.70
C PRO A 96 10.09 22.82 5.86
N ALA A 97 10.73 21.71 6.24
CA ALA A 97 11.88 21.79 7.11
C ALA A 97 12.91 22.64 6.39
N GLU A 98 13.33 23.76 6.98
CA GLU A 98 14.46 24.52 6.47
C GLU A 98 15.64 23.54 6.34
N THR A 99 16.11 23.32 5.12
CA THR A 99 17.34 22.59 4.88
C THR A 99 18.45 23.36 5.58
N ALA A 100 18.83 22.92 6.77
CA ALA A 100 20.03 23.39 7.43
C ALA A 100 21.20 23.13 6.46
N THR A 101 21.71 24.19 5.86
CA THR A 101 22.93 24.13 5.05
C THR A 101 24.07 23.80 6.01
N THR A 102 24.39 22.51 6.13
CA THR A 102 25.60 22.07 6.80
C THR A 102 26.78 22.60 5.98
N LYS A 103 27.37 23.69 6.46
CA LYS A 103 28.66 24.21 6.01
C LYS A 103 29.66 23.04 5.98
N PRO A 104 30.33 22.76 4.86
CA PRO A 104 31.34 21.70 4.82
C PRO A 104 32.47 22.05 5.80
N PRO A 105 33.02 21.06 6.53
CA PRO A 105 34.23 21.29 7.32
C PRO A 105 35.36 21.68 6.37
N ALA A 106 36.11 22.71 6.75
CA ALA A 106 37.30 23.13 6.02
C ALA A 106 38.35 22.01 6.10
N GLU A 107 38.54 21.29 5.00
CA GLU A 107 39.66 20.35 4.87
C GLU A 107 40.97 21.14 4.77
N THR A 108 41.82 20.93 5.76
CA THR A 108 43.20 21.38 5.79
C THR A 108 44.01 20.59 4.76
N VAL A 109 44.59 21.31 3.80
CA VAL A 109 45.46 20.78 2.75
C VAL A 109 46.78 20.30 3.37
N ILE A 110 47.20 19.08 3.03
CA ILE A 110 48.58 18.60 3.20
C ILE A 110 49.06 18.09 1.83
N PRO A 111 50.28 18.47 1.36
CA PRO A 111 50.68 18.28 -0.02
C PRO A 111 51.13 16.85 -0.38
N THR A 112 50.81 16.50 -1.63
CA THR A 112 51.48 15.63 -2.61
C THR A 112 52.74 14.88 -2.18
N VAL A 113 52.71 13.55 -2.38
CA VAL A 113 53.89 12.78 -2.82
C VAL A 113 53.52 11.90 -4.02
N THR A 114 54.41 11.90 -5.00
CA THR A 114 54.30 11.41 -6.38
C THR A 114 54.89 10.01 -6.56
N ALA A 115 54.39 9.30 -7.60
CA ALA A 115 54.90 8.08 -8.28
C ALA A 115 54.64 6.72 -7.58
N GLU A 116 54.30 5.61 -8.25
CA GLU A 116 54.24 5.25 -9.68
C GLU A 116 53.42 3.93 -9.86
N ALA A 117 52.83 3.78 -11.05
CA ALA A 117 52.44 2.57 -11.80
C ALA A 117 51.99 1.25 -11.11
N THR A 118 50.82 0.73 -11.53
CA THR A 118 50.64 -0.53 -12.33
C THR A 118 49.24 -1.13 -12.09
N THR A 119 48.40 -1.20 -13.14
CA THR A 119 47.26 -2.13 -13.25
C THR A 119 47.71 -3.42 -13.96
N PRO A 120 46.90 -4.48 -14.12
CA PRO A 120 45.79 -5.02 -13.30
C PRO A 120 45.88 -6.57 -13.17
N LEU A 121 45.37 -7.24 -12.12
CA LEU A 121 45.10 -8.69 -12.22
C LEU A 121 43.93 -9.20 -11.33
N THR A 122 42.96 -9.81 -12.02
CA THR A 122 42.41 -11.17 -11.81
C THR A 122 41.57 -11.50 -10.56
N GLN A 123 40.31 -11.86 -10.84
CA GLN A 123 39.38 -12.59 -9.97
C GLN A 123 39.76 -14.09 -9.88
N THR A 124 39.65 -14.72 -8.70
CA THR A 124 39.32 -16.16 -8.46
C THR A 124 39.04 -16.36 -6.93
N PRO A 125 38.10 -17.25 -6.51
CA PRO A 125 37.50 -17.24 -5.17
C PRO A 125 38.06 -18.32 -4.20
N THR A 126 37.47 -18.39 -2.98
CA THR A 126 37.34 -19.55 -2.03
C THR A 126 38.17 -19.43 -0.72
N PRO A 127 37.85 -20.09 0.43
CA PRO A 127 36.60 -20.57 1.04
C PRO A 127 36.35 -20.02 2.48
N GLY A 128 35.08 -19.98 2.92
CA GLY A 128 34.72 -19.77 4.33
C GLY A 128 33.55 -20.67 4.73
N ILE A 129 33.88 -21.73 5.46
CA ILE A 129 33.06 -22.88 5.88
C ILE A 129 31.78 -22.47 6.63
N GLN A 130 30.63 -23.05 6.25
CA GLN A 130 29.46 -23.16 7.13
C GLN A 130 28.73 -24.50 6.94
N ALA A 131 28.62 -25.24 8.05
CA ALA A 131 27.70 -26.33 8.36
C ALA A 131 27.55 -26.34 9.91
N PRO A 132 26.43 -26.81 10.54
CA PRO A 132 25.61 -27.95 10.10
C PRO A 132 24.07 -27.81 10.17
N LEU A 133 23.41 -28.58 9.27
CA LEU A 133 22.18 -29.43 9.29
C LEU A 133 21.22 -29.45 10.52
N PRO A 134 20.01 -30.12 10.48
CA PRO A 134 19.16 -30.62 9.36
C PRO A 134 17.63 -30.34 9.53
N GLY A 135 16.83 -30.51 8.45
CA GLY A 135 15.37 -30.72 8.54
C GLY A 135 14.55 -30.55 7.25
N LEU A 136 14.33 -31.66 6.51
CA LEU A 136 13.11 -32.11 5.75
C LEU A 136 12.10 -31.05 5.24
N ILE A 137 11.58 -31.02 4.00
CA ILE A 137 10.95 -32.09 3.18
C ILE A 137 11.01 -31.75 1.67
N ALA A 138 11.06 -32.81 0.87
CA ALA A 138 11.08 -32.93 -0.58
C ALA A 138 9.96 -32.23 -1.38
N ALA A 139 10.30 -31.75 -2.57
CA ALA A 139 9.35 -31.47 -3.65
C ALA A 139 9.30 -32.67 -4.61
N ALA A 140 8.21 -33.44 -4.57
CA ALA A 140 7.90 -34.46 -5.54
C ALA A 140 7.23 -33.82 -6.77
N ALA A 141 7.92 -33.77 -7.91
CA ALA A 141 7.29 -33.47 -9.19
C ALA A 141 6.67 -34.76 -9.75
N ILE A 142 5.34 -34.81 -9.71
CA ILE A 142 4.53 -35.87 -10.31
C ILE A 142 4.58 -35.72 -11.84
N GLY A 143 4.90 -36.83 -12.51
CA GLY A 143 4.99 -36.91 -13.96
C GLY A 143 3.65 -36.81 -14.67
N ILE A 144 3.70 -36.30 -15.90
CA ILE A 144 2.65 -36.48 -16.88
C ILE A 144 3.21 -37.41 -17.96
N CYS A 145 2.82 -38.69 -17.86
CA CYS A 145 2.88 -39.64 -18.95
C CYS A 145 1.95 -39.18 -20.08
N GLY A 146 2.39 -39.38 -21.31
CA GLY A 146 1.75 -38.86 -22.51
C GLY A 146 0.44 -39.53 -22.93
N LEU A 147 -0.12 -38.99 -24.01
CA LEU A 147 -0.97 -39.74 -24.94
C LEU A 147 -0.73 -39.22 -26.35
N LEU A 148 -0.26 -40.12 -27.21
CA LEU A 148 -0.14 -39.99 -28.65
C LEU A 148 -1.48 -40.25 -29.35
N MET A 149 -1.65 -39.60 -30.51
CA MET A 149 -2.55 -39.92 -31.64
C MET A 149 -4.06 -39.67 -31.39
N THR A 150 -4.87 -39.18 -32.34
CA THR A 150 -5.00 -39.57 -33.76
C THR A 150 -5.54 -38.46 -34.66
N ALA A 151 -5.18 -38.58 -35.94
CA ALA A 151 -5.65 -37.82 -37.10
C ALA A 151 -7.16 -37.95 -37.40
N GLY A 152 -7.66 -37.03 -38.22
CA GLY A 152 -8.60 -37.39 -39.30
C GLY A 152 -9.98 -36.75 -39.32
N LYS A 153 -10.10 -35.70 -40.15
CA LYS A 153 -11.07 -35.58 -41.26
C LYS A 153 -12.57 -35.55 -40.94
N ARG A 154 -13.20 -34.40 -41.19
CA ARG A 154 -14.22 -34.20 -42.24
C ARG A 154 -14.40 -32.72 -42.53
#